data_AF-A0AAD6JG87-F1
#
_entry.id   AF-A0AAD6JG87-F1
#
_cell.length_a   1.000
_cell.length_b   1.000
_cell.length_c   1.000
_cell.angle_alpha   90.00
_cell.angle_beta   90.00
_cell.angle_gamma   90.00
#
_symmetry.space_group_name_H-M   'P 1'
#
loop_
_entity.id
_entity.type
_entity.pdbx_description
1 polymer ?
#
loop_
_entity_poly.entity_id
_entity_poly.type
_entity_poly.pdbx_seq_one_letter_code
_entity_poly.pdbx_strand_id
1 'polypeptide(L)'
;MAIHGIESSFLSKNEILTIGYQSDHLTKAFEDKSDTQVLPSSWLKSEVSEKNSFTSHCTLDIGIKYSDTMCCTSSGGHFDPYALEIMVEDRGKEVVVDIQSVEDWLCHAQELVPVAVDKAREVKGFPGRWKMIISKLEQIPSCLSDLSSHPCFSKNSLCKEQMQAVSKTIKEAIELAVLCMGENYWGKLRTQSDLDALSGKLDLNLRDCGLLIKTGMLGEATVPLAVAGSSTEPEAGIHSNTRELLARLQIGHLEAKHRALDTLVEVMKEDEKTVLAVLGRSNVAALVQLLTATSPCIREKTVTAICSLAESGSCESWLVSEGVLPPLIRLVESGSTVGREKATISLQRLSMSAETARAIVGHGGARPLIEICRTGDSVSQAAAACTLKNISAVPEVWQDLAEEGIVKVGVRSLLVYLDGPLPQESAVGALRNLVSSVSMEMLVSYGFLPRLVHVLRSGSLGAQQAAASAICRVCTSADVKKLVGEAGCIPLLVKLLEAKSNSAREVSAQAISSLVSLSQNRRKVIRDDGSVPNLVQLLDPSPLNTAKKYAVASLASLASCRKCKRLMISYGAIGYLKKLTEMDIPGAKKLLERLESGKLRSLFGKK
;
A
#
# COMPACT_ATOMS: atom_id res chain seq x y z
N MET A 1 -42.28 -7.23 -32.20
CA MET A 1 -42.84 -8.40 -31.48
C MET A 1 -41.84 -8.80 -30.42
N ALA A 2 -42.32 -8.92 -29.18
CA ALA A 2 -41.60 -9.37 -27.99
C ALA A 2 -41.03 -10.79 -28.18
N ILE A 3 -40.04 -11.22 -27.39
CA ILE A 3 -40.19 -11.91 -26.08
C ILE A 3 -38.79 -11.82 -25.38
N HIS A 4 -38.63 -11.11 -24.24
CA HIS A 4 -38.51 -11.64 -22.86
C HIS A 4 -37.53 -12.84 -22.74
N GLY A 5 -36.45 -12.85 -21.97
CA GLY A 5 -36.21 -12.29 -20.64
C GLY A 5 -35.85 -13.47 -19.72
N ILE A 6 -34.69 -13.42 -19.06
CA ILE A 6 -34.36 -14.01 -17.74
C ILE A 6 -33.12 -13.25 -17.26
N GLU A 7 -33.34 -12.35 -16.29
CA GLU A 7 -32.34 -11.90 -15.32
C GLU A 7 -32.57 -12.66 -14.00
N SER A 8 -31.53 -12.67 -13.17
CA SER A 8 -31.49 -13.00 -11.74
C SER A 8 -31.15 -14.44 -11.36
N SER A 9 -29.85 -14.69 -11.15
CA SER A 9 -29.30 -14.99 -9.82
C SER A 9 -27.79 -15.19 -9.93
N PHE A 10 -26.98 -14.48 -9.13
CA PHE A 10 -25.93 -15.04 -8.28
C PHE A 10 -25.10 -13.91 -7.65
N LEU A 11 -25.12 -13.91 -6.32
CA LEU A 11 -24.18 -13.22 -5.44
C LEU A 11 -22.75 -13.72 -5.67
N SER A 12 -21.79 -12.83 -5.39
CA SER A 12 -20.44 -13.14 -4.91
C SER A 12 -19.58 -14.04 -5.81
N LYS A 13 -18.61 -13.43 -6.49
CA LYS A 13 -17.23 -13.96 -6.55
C LYS A 13 -16.26 -12.93 -7.12
N ASN A 14 -15.13 -12.80 -6.42
CA ASN A 14 -13.89 -12.21 -6.90
C ASN A 14 -13.48 -12.86 -8.22
N GLU A 15 -13.19 -12.07 -9.24
CA GLU A 15 -12.31 -12.48 -10.34
C GLU A 15 -11.20 -11.43 -10.48
N ILE A 16 -10.04 -11.83 -9.95
CA ILE A 16 -8.74 -11.27 -10.28
C ILE A 16 -8.41 -11.79 -11.68
N LEU A 17 -8.30 -10.90 -12.66
CA LEU A 17 -7.79 -11.23 -13.98
C LEU A 17 -6.28 -11.43 -13.89
N THR A 18 -5.86 -12.68 -13.74
CA THR A 18 -4.48 -13.13 -13.92
C THR A 18 -4.17 -13.16 -15.41
N ILE A 19 -3.39 -12.18 -15.91
CA ILE A 19 -2.77 -12.28 -17.23
C ILE A 19 -1.51 -13.12 -17.07
N GLY A 20 -1.60 -14.39 -17.47
CA GLY A 20 -0.47 -15.30 -17.55
C GLY A 20 0.51 -14.87 -18.65
N TYR A 21 1.78 -14.78 -18.28
CA TYR A 21 2.90 -14.78 -19.20
C TYR A 21 2.98 -16.15 -19.90
N GLN A 22 2.85 -16.19 -21.22
CA GLN A 22 3.43 -17.24 -22.05
C GLN A 22 4.45 -16.60 -23.00
N SER A 23 5.73 -16.81 -22.66
CA SER A 23 6.83 -16.82 -23.61
C SER A 23 6.67 -18.05 -24.50
N ASP A 24 6.54 -17.85 -25.81
CA ASP A 24 7.33 -18.53 -26.84
C ASP A 24 6.67 -18.32 -28.20
N HIS A 25 7.38 -17.60 -29.08
CA HIS A 25 7.34 -17.63 -30.55
C HIS A 25 7.54 -16.22 -31.14
N LEU A 26 8.77 -15.71 -31.18
CA LEU A 26 9.19 -14.73 -32.19
C LEU A 26 10.69 -14.90 -32.50
N THR A 27 11.01 -15.99 -33.19
CA THR A 27 12.25 -16.11 -33.99
C THR A 27 11.85 -16.09 -35.45
N LYS A 28 11.76 -14.89 -36.05
CA LYS A 28 11.94 -14.58 -37.48
C LYS A 28 11.34 -13.22 -37.80
N ALA A 29 12.20 -12.28 -38.21
CA ALA A 29 12.01 -11.27 -39.25
C ALA A 29 12.75 -9.98 -38.89
N PHE A 30 14.07 -9.95 -39.12
CA PHE A 30 14.77 -8.71 -39.44
C PHE A 30 16.00 -9.06 -40.29
N GLU A 31 15.72 -9.39 -41.55
CA GLU A 31 16.68 -9.17 -42.63
C GLU A 31 16.00 -8.25 -43.65
N ASP A 32 16.82 -7.36 -44.19
CA ASP A 32 16.61 -6.58 -45.40
C ASP A 32 15.94 -5.19 -45.24
N LYS A 33 16.78 -4.18 -45.00
CA LYS A 33 17.13 -3.18 -46.02
C LYS A 33 18.12 -2.15 -45.49
N SER A 34 19.34 -2.24 -46.03
CA SER A 34 20.27 -1.13 -46.16
C SER A 34 19.62 0.02 -46.91
N ASP A 35 19.63 1.22 -46.35
CA ASP A 35 19.85 2.41 -47.16
C ASP A 35 20.51 3.52 -46.34
N THR A 36 21.61 3.98 -46.92
CA THR A 36 22.58 4.94 -46.41
C THR A 36 22.06 6.34 -46.71
N GLN A 37 21.76 7.18 -45.72
CA GLN A 37 21.75 8.63 -45.92
C GLN A 37 22.28 9.41 -44.71
N VAL A 38 23.08 10.39 -45.09
CA VAL A 38 23.99 11.24 -44.34
C VAL A 38 23.23 12.33 -43.59
N LEU A 39 23.62 12.57 -42.32
CA LEU A 39 23.20 13.74 -41.53
C LEU A 39 23.86 15.02 -42.06
N PRO A 40 23.16 16.17 -42.08
CA PRO A 40 23.80 17.46 -42.02
C PRO A 40 23.76 18.04 -40.59
N SER A 41 24.95 18.37 -40.11
CA SER A 41 25.25 19.22 -38.97
C SER A 41 24.70 20.64 -39.13
N SER A 42 23.76 21.05 -38.29
CA SER A 42 23.56 22.46 -37.94
C SER A 42 22.73 22.57 -36.66
N TRP A 43 23.01 23.61 -35.86
CA TRP A 43 22.34 24.01 -34.61
C TRP A 43 22.92 23.44 -33.29
N LEU A 44 24.21 23.73 -33.08
CA LEU A 44 24.82 23.90 -31.77
C LEU A 44 25.55 25.25 -31.77
N LYS A 45 24.90 26.31 -31.26
CA LYS A 45 25.47 27.55 -30.66
C LYS A 45 24.35 28.56 -30.34
N SER A 46 24.61 29.40 -29.33
CA SER A 46 23.73 30.37 -28.62
C SER A 46 22.90 29.73 -27.49
N GLU A 47 23.00 30.09 -26.22
CA GLU A 47 23.71 31.20 -25.57
C GLU A 47 23.75 30.92 -24.04
N VAL A 48 24.88 31.29 -23.42
CA VAL A 48 25.10 31.36 -21.97
C VAL A 48 25.24 32.83 -21.62
N SER A 49 24.39 33.37 -20.75
CA SER A 49 24.59 34.55 -19.86
C SER A 49 23.23 34.83 -19.19
N GLU A 50 23.05 35.16 -17.92
CA GLU A 50 23.96 35.49 -16.82
C GLU A 50 23.13 35.56 -15.50
N LYS A 51 23.74 35.04 -14.40
CA LYS A 51 23.79 35.56 -13.01
C LYS A 51 22.47 35.87 -12.26
N ASN A 52 22.16 35.24 -11.11
CA ASN A 52 22.74 35.32 -9.74
C ASN A 52 21.55 35.73 -8.82
N SER A 53 21.35 35.34 -7.58
CA SER A 53 22.16 34.77 -6.50
C SER A 53 21.21 34.37 -5.37
N PHE A 54 21.45 33.25 -4.66
CA PHE A 54 21.47 33.22 -3.20
C PHE A 54 22.09 31.89 -2.74
N THR A 55 23.27 32.00 -2.16
CA THR A 55 24.05 30.93 -1.52
C THR A 55 23.61 30.75 -0.07
N SER A 56 23.44 29.50 0.37
CA SER A 56 23.82 29.11 1.73
C SER A 56 24.28 27.64 1.76
N HIS A 57 25.45 27.45 2.34
CA HIS A 57 26.20 26.21 2.56
C HIS A 57 25.38 25.01 3.07
N CYS A 58 25.70 23.82 2.54
CA CYS A 58 26.05 22.65 3.35
C CYS A 58 26.88 21.66 2.51
N THR A 59 27.89 21.11 3.16
CA THR A 59 29.06 20.36 2.69
C THR A 59 28.74 19.04 1.98
N LEU A 60 29.40 18.82 0.83
CA LEU A 60 29.43 17.58 0.07
C LEU A 60 30.70 16.82 0.47
N ASP A 61 30.57 15.72 1.22
CA ASP A 61 31.67 14.77 1.44
C ASP A 61 31.50 13.57 0.51
N ILE A 62 32.50 13.39 -0.35
CA ILE A 62 32.66 12.31 -1.31
C ILE A 62 33.44 11.18 -0.61
N GLY A 63 32.79 10.04 -0.39
CA GLY A 63 33.38 8.87 0.29
C GLY A 63 33.20 7.59 -0.53
N ILE A 64 34.14 7.35 -1.44
CA ILE A 64 34.80 6.08 -1.79
C ILE A 64 33.94 4.79 -1.79
N LYS A 65 33.63 4.29 -3.00
CA LYS A 65 33.29 2.89 -3.26
C LYS A 65 34.58 2.07 -3.36
N TYR A 66 34.76 1.11 -2.45
CA TYR A 66 35.75 0.03 -2.62
C TYR A 66 35.12 -1.10 -3.43
N SER A 67 35.77 -1.42 -4.55
CA SER A 67 35.59 -2.60 -5.37
C SER A 67 36.75 -3.55 -5.10
N ASP A 68 36.49 -4.79 -4.70
CA ASP A 68 37.50 -5.87 -4.75
C ASP A 68 37.06 -6.90 -5.78
N THR A 69 37.72 -6.84 -6.93
CA THR A 69 37.72 -7.88 -7.97
C THR A 69 39.14 -8.40 -8.06
N MET A 70 39.28 -9.72 -8.02
CA MET A 70 40.55 -10.46 -8.12
C MET A 70 41.40 -10.03 -9.33
N CYS A 71 42.71 -9.90 -9.11
CA CYS A 71 43.72 -10.09 -10.14
C CYS A 71 44.95 -10.77 -9.54
N CYS A 72 45.19 -12.01 -9.94
CA CYS A 72 46.50 -12.66 -9.87
C CYS A 72 47.40 -12.06 -10.98
N THR A 73 48.67 -11.77 -10.66
CA THR A 73 49.82 -12.10 -11.52
C THR A 73 51.15 -11.83 -10.80
N SER A 74 51.99 -12.86 -10.87
CA SER A 74 53.43 -13.03 -10.66
C SER A 74 54.37 -11.81 -10.66
N SER A 75 55.34 -11.82 -9.72
CA SER A 75 56.80 -11.79 -10.05
C SER A 75 57.71 -11.95 -8.82
N GLY A 76 58.62 -12.94 -8.86
CA GLY A 76 60.05 -12.72 -8.58
C GLY A 76 60.63 -12.94 -7.17
N GLY A 77 60.95 -14.20 -6.84
CA GLY A 77 62.28 -14.68 -6.39
C GLY A 77 62.94 -14.18 -5.09
N HIS A 78 63.24 -15.11 -4.16
CA HIS A 78 64.60 -15.64 -3.95
C HIS A 78 64.59 -16.89 -3.06
N PHE A 79 65.49 -17.82 -3.38
CA PHE A 79 65.71 -19.14 -2.77
C PHE A 79 66.41 -19.05 -1.40
N ASP A 80 66.06 -19.95 -0.48
CA ASP A 80 66.99 -20.48 0.53
C ASP A 80 66.88 -22.03 0.51
N PRO A 81 67.96 -22.77 0.18
CA PRO A 81 67.94 -24.22 0.03
C PRO A 81 68.77 -24.92 1.11
N TYR A 82 68.18 -25.32 2.24
CA TYR A 82 68.75 -26.38 3.09
C TYR A 82 67.69 -27.19 3.84
N ALA A 83 67.81 -28.52 3.69
CA ALA A 83 67.36 -29.63 4.54
C ALA A 83 65.84 -29.94 4.57
N LEU A 84 65.34 -30.82 3.68
CA LEU A 84 65.28 -32.31 3.75
C LEU A 84 64.52 -32.93 4.94
N GLU A 85 63.45 -33.62 4.54
CA GLU A 85 62.85 -34.84 5.10
C GLU A 85 62.18 -34.81 6.49
N ILE A 86 60.84 -34.88 6.50
CA ILE A 86 60.07 -36.07 6.95
C ILE A 86 58.77 -36.14 6.11
N MET A 87 58.37 -37.39 5.87
CA MET A 87 57.40 -37.94 4.91
C MET A 87 55.93 -37.49 5.06
N VAL A 88 55.29 -37.26 3.90
CA VAL A 88 54.06 -37.88 3.34
C VAL A 88 52.88 -38.27 4.28
N GLU A 89 51.69 -37.91 3.77
CA GLU A 89 50.30 -38.32 4.12
C GLU A 89 49.60 -37.54 5.25
N ASP A 90 48.62 -36.68 4.92
CA ASP A 90 47.26 -37.17 4.63
C ASP A 90 46.42 -36.17 3.79
N ARG A 91 45.47 -36.75 3.06
CA ARG A 91 44.59 -36.20 2.04
C ARG A 91 43.33 -35.61 2.67
N GLY A 92 42.62 -34.79 1.89
CA GLY A 92 41.17 -34.64 2.02
C GLY A 92 40.69 -33.61 3.04
N LYS A 93 40.35 -32.41 2.55
CA LYS A 93 39.32 -31.61 3.22
C LYS A 93 37.99 -32.34 3.04
N GLU A 94 37.66 -33.17 4.01
CA GLU A 94 36.30 -33.66 4.23
C GLU A 94 35.36 -32.46 4.31
N VAL A 95 34.35 -32.47 3.44
CA VAL A 95 33.09 -31.79 3.70
C VAL A 95 32.46 -32.55 4.87
N VAL A 96 32.69 -32.06 6.09
CA VAL A 96 32.00 -32.57 7.28
C VAL A 96 30.53 -32.17 7.13
N VAL A 97 29.71 -33.10 6.65
CA VAL A 97 28.28 -33.10 6.87
C VAL A 97 28.08 -33.08 8.39
N ASP A 98 27.36 -32.11 8.92
CA ASP A 98 27.12 -31.96 10.35
C ASP A 98 26.21 -33.09 10.88
N ILE A 99 26.84 -34.23 11.19
CA ILE A 99 26.22 -35.48 11.69
C ILE A 99 25.76 -35.34 13.15
N GLN A 100 26.04 -34.23 13.84
CA GLN A 100 25.67 -34.08 15.25
C GLN A 100 24.15 -34.03 15.45
N SER A 101 23.65 -34.84 16.37
CA SER A 101 22.25 -34.88 16.79
C SER A 101 21.89 -33.63 17.63
N VAL A 102 20.59 -33.40 17.89
CA VAL A 102 20.15 -32.27 18.73
C VAL A 102 20.68 -32.43 20.17
N GLU A 103 20.75 -33.67 20.63
CA GLU A 103 21.31 -34.07 21.93
C GLU A 103 22.81 -33.78 22.02
N ASP A 104 23.57 -34.04 20.94
CA ASP A 104 25.00 -33.72 20.92
C ASP A 104 25.22 -32.21 21.04
N TRP A 105 24.41 -31.41 20.32
CA TRP A 105 24.45 -29.96 20.41
C TRP A 105 23.98 -29.43 21.79
N LEU A 106 23.01 -30.10 22.43
CA LEU A 106 22.56 -29.77 23.79
C LEU A 106 23.67 -30.02 24.81
N CYS A 107 24.30 -31.21 24.78
CA CYS A 107 25.44 -31.54 25.64
C CYS A 107 26.58 -30.55 25.42
N HIS A 108 26.90 -30.26 24.16
CA HIS A 108 27.95 -29.30 23.82
C HIS A 108 27.65 -27.89 24.35
N ALA A 109 26.40 -27.42 24.23
CA ALA A 109 26.00 -26.14 24.79
C ALA A 109 26.11 -26.12 26.33
N GLN A 110 25.66 -27.19 27.01
CA GLN A 110 25.71 -27.31 28.47
C GLN A 110 27.16 -27.34 29.00
N GLU A 111 28.08 -27.99 28.29
CA GLU A 111 29.51 -28.02 28.64
C GLU A 111 30.21 -26.67 28.44
N LEU A 112 29.80 -25.90 27.43
CA LEU A 112 30.41 -24.61 27.12
C LEU A 112 29.99 -23.50 28.09
N VAL A 113 28.80 -23.57 28.70
CA VAL A 113 28.30 -22.51 29.59
C VAL A 113 29.22 -22.26 30.80
N PRO A 114 29.63 -23.27 31.59
CA PRO A 114 30.55 -23.07 32.71
C PRO A 114 31.88 -22.43 32.26
N VAL A 115 32.44 -22.90 31.14
CA VAL A 115 33.69 -22.37 30.57
C VAL A 115 33.54 -20.89 30.20
N ALA A 116 32.42 -20.52 29.57
CA ALA A 116 32.13 -19.14 29.21
C ALA A 116 31.94 -18.23 30.44
N VAL A 117 31.24 -18.72 31.48
CA VAL A 117 31.02 -17.97 32.71
C VAL A 117 32.34 -17.74 33.45
N ASP A 118 33.19 -18.76 33.58
CA ASP A 118 34.49 -18.64 34.25
C ASP A 118 35.41 -17.67 33.51
N LYS A 119 35.50 -17.79 32.18
CA LYS A 119 36.28 -16.86 31.35
C LYS A 119 35.76 -15.44 31.43
N ALA A 120 34.45 -15.24 31.43
CA ALA A 120 33.84 -13.92 31.58
C ALA A 120 34.13 -13.29 32.96
N ARG A 121 34.22 -14.11 34.03
CA ARG A 121 34.55 -13.64 35.39
C ARG A 121 36.02 -13.23 35.55
N GLU A 122 36.92 -13.78 34.75
CA GLU A 122 38.35 -13.41 34.74
C GLU A 122 38.60 -12.02 34.10
N VAL A 123 37.64 -11.51 33.31
CA VAL A 123 37.77 -10.22 32.61
C VAL A 123 37.64 -9.04 33.58
N LYS A 124 38.68 -8.19 33.64
CA LYS A 124 38.70 -6.97 34.48
C LYS A 124 38.10 -5.74 33.80
N GLY A 125 38.03 -5.71 32.47
CA GLY A 125 37.47 -4.60 31.69
C GLY A 125 35.95 -4.68 31.55
N PHE A 126 35.25 -3.53 31.45
CA PHE A 126 33.80 -3.46 31.22
C PHE A 126 32.91 -4.26 32.20
N PRO A 127 33.10 -4.15 33.52
CA PRO A 127 32.49 -5.03 34.52
C PRO A 127 30.95 -5.03 34.50
N GLY A 128 30.31 -3.88 34.21
CA GLY A 128 28.85 -3.81 34.13
C GLY A 128 28.26 -4.62 32.97
N ARG A 129 28.95 -4.63 31.81
CA ARG A 129 28.53 -5.35 30.60
C ARG A 129 28.75 -6.84 30.76
N TRP A 130 29.90 -7.23 31.29
CA TRP A 130 30.19 -8.64 31.61
C TRP A 130 29.30 -9.18 32.72
N LYS A 131 28.94 -8.40 33.75
CA LYS A 131 27.95 -8.82 34.75
C LYS A 131 26.59 -9.15 34.13
N MET A 132 26.15 -8.35 33.16
CA MET A 132 24.92 -8.61 32.41
C MET A 132 25.05 -9.87 31.53
N ILE A 133 26.17 -10.04 30.83
CA ILE A 133 26.46 -11.23 30.00
C ILE A 133 26.50 -12.50 30.87
N ILE A 134 27.19 -12.48 32.01
CA ILE A 134 27.28 -13.59 32.96
C ILE A 134 25.89 -13.98 33.46
N SER A 135 25.08 -13.01 33.89
CA SER A 135 23.71 -13.28 34.35
C SER A 135 22.84 -13.94 33.30
N LYS A 136 23.06 -13.63 32.00
CA LYS A 136 22.35 -14.27 30.89
C LYS A 136 22.90 -15.67 30.58
N LEU A 137 24.23 -15.84 30.59
CA LEU A 137 24.85 -17.16 30.43
C LEU A 137 24.38 -18.13 31.53
N GLU A 138 24.25 -17.67 32.77
CA GLU A 138 23.75 -18.46 33.90
C GLU A 138 22.26 -18.88 33.76
N GLN A 139 21.47 -18.19 32.93
CA GLN A 139 20.07 -18.55 32.64
C GLN A 139 19.93 -19.59 31.51
N ILE A 140 20.97 -19.78 30.69
CA ILE A 140 20.93 -20.71 29.56
C ILE A 140 20.67 -22.16 30.04
N PRO A 141 21.38 -22.71 31.06
CA PRO A 141 21.20 -24.10 31.47
C PRO A 141 19.76 -24.44 31.86
N SER A 142 19.10 -23.61 32.67
CA SER A 142 17.69 -23.81 33.05
C SER A 142 16.78 -23.83 31.83
N CYS A 143 17.02 -22.92 30.88
CA CYS A 143 16.22 -22.81 29.67
C CYS A 143 16.41 -24.01 28.74
N LEU A 144 17.64 -24.51 28.62
CA LEU A 144 17.97 -25.72 27.88
C LEU A 144 17.37 -26.98 28.52
N SER A 145 17.39 -27.07 29.85
CA SER A 145 16.74 -28.17 30.59
C SER A 145 15.23 -28.19 30.32
N ASP A 146 14.57 -27.03 30.41
CA ASP A 146 13.13 -26.91 30.12
C ASP A 146 12.82 -27.36 28.68
N LEU A 147 13.64 -26.96 27.71
CA LEU A 147 13.47 -27.32 26.30
C LEU A 147 13.71 -28.81 26.03
N SER A 148 14.76 -29.38 26.65
CA SER A 148 15.13 -30.81 26.51
C SER A 148 14.14 -31.78 27.15
N SER A 149 13.36 -31.30 28.14
CA SER A 149 12.33 -32.10 28.82
C SER A 149 11.13 -32.44 27.92
N HIS A 150 11.03 -31.81 26.74
CA HIS A 150 9.90 -32.02 25.84
C HIS A 150 10.06 -33.28 24.97
N PRO A 151 9.02 -34.13 24.85
CA PRO A 151 9.07 -35.41 24.11
C PRO A 151 9.52 -35.38 22.64
N CYS A 152 9.53 -34.22 21.98
CA CYS A 152 9.89 -34.08 20.57
C CYS A 152 11.10 -33.18 20.34
N PHE A 153 11.84 -32.83 21.40
CA PHE A 153 13.07 -32.07 21.31
C PHE A 153 14.07 -32.68 20.31
N SER A 154 14.25 -34.00 20.40
CA SER A 154 15.14 -34.80 19.56
C SER A 154 14.76 -34.86 18.08
N LYS A 155 13.47 -34.67 17.79
CA LYS A 155 12.89 -34.86 16.44
C LYS A 155 12.67 -33.53 15.70
N ASN A 156 12.76 -32.39 16.38
CA ASN A 156 12.44 -31.11 15.79
C ASN A 156 13.70 -30.40 15.25
N SER A 157 13.70 -30.11 13.95
CA SER A 157 14.80 -29.39 13.28
C SER A 157 15.07 -28.00 13.87
N LEU A 158 14.06 -27.31 14.40
CA LEU A 158 14.21 -26.01 15.07
C LEU A 158 14.98 -26.12 16.37
N CYS A 159 14.82 -27.22 17.11
CA CYS A 159 15.61 -27.46 18.31
C CYS A 159 17.09 -27.61 17.92
N LYS A 160 17.40 -28.35 16.84
CA LYS A 160 18.77 -28.47 16.33
C LYS A 160 19.37 -27.09 16.01
N GLU A 161 18.67 -26.30 15.21
CA GLU A 161 19.13 -24.96 14.80
C GLU A 161 19.30 -24.02 16.00
N GLN A 162 18.37 -24.07 16.96
CA GLN A 162 18.45 -23.28 18.19
C GLN A 162 19.64 -23.70 19.05
N MET A 163 19.92 -25.00 19.19
CA MET A 163 21.08 -25.49 19.96
C MET A 163 22.40 -25.09 19.29
N GLN A 164 22.46 -25.10 17.96
CA GLN A 164 23.61 -24.59 17.19
C GLN A 164 23.80 -23.08 17.42
N ALA A 165 22.73 -22.28 17.37
CA ALA A 165 22.77 -20.84 17.59
C ALA A 165 23.23 -20.48 19.01
N VAL A 166 22.71 -21.19 20.02
CA VAL A 166 23.13 -21.07 21.42
C VAL A 166 24.61 -21.42 21.55
N SER A 167 25.04 -22.58 21.04
CA SER A 167 26.44 -23.03 21.10
C SER A 167 27.40 -22.03 20.44
N LYS A 168 27.04 -21.50 19.27
CA LYS A 168 27.82 -20.47 18.57
C LYS A 168 27.94 -19.19 19.39
N THR A 169 26.85 -18.73 19.99
CA THR A 169 26.84 -17.51 20.81
C THR A 169 27.67 -17.67 22.08
N ILE A 170 27.66 -18.86 22.70
CA ILE A 170 28.52 -19.16 23.86
C ILE A 170 30.01 -19.19 23.46
N LYS A 171 30.35 -19.76 22.30
CA LYS A 171 31.73 -19.71 21.75
C LYS A 171 32.20 -18.28 21.51
N GLU A 172 31.36 -17.44 20.89
CA GLU A 172 31.64 -16.02 20.72
C GLU A 172 31.85 -15.30 22.07
N ALA A 173 31.12 -15.68 23.11
CA ALA A 173 31.33 -15.15 24.47
C ALA A 173 32.70 -15.54 25.05
N ILE A 174 33.13 -16.79 24.86
CA ILE A 174 34.45 -17.28 25.28
C ILE A 174 35.55 -16.53 24.52
N GLU A 175 35.43 -16.41 23.21
CA GLU A 175 36.40 -15.70 22.35
C GLU A 175 36.49 -14.22 22.71
N LEU A 176 35.38 -13.55 23.03
CA LEU A 176 35.39 -12.16 23.47
C LEU A 176 35.95 -11.99 24.89
N ALA A 177 35.79 -12.98 25.77
CA ALA A 177 36.37 -12.98 27.12
C ALA A 177 37.89 -13.21 27.08
N VAL A 178 38.30 -14.36 26.53
CA VAL A 178 39.34 -14.47 25.48
C VAL A 178 40.18 -13.24 25.24
N LEU A 179 39.67 -12.51 24.24
CA LEU A 179 40.12 -11.22 23.83
C LEU A 179 40.17 -10.35 25.07
N CYS A 180 39.13 -9.84 25.73
CA CYS A 180 39.25 -8.84 26.80
C CYS A 180 40.29 -9.04 27.96
N MET A 181 40.95 -10.19 28.13
CA MET A 181 41.98 -10.49 29.13
C MET A 181 43.45 -10.18 28.79
N GLY A 182 43.88 -10.20 27.52
CA GLY A 182 45.29 -9.96 27.14
C GLY A 182 45.72 -8.48 27.10
N GLU A 183 46.91 -8.18 26.56
CA GLU A 183 47.53 -6.86 26.76
C GLU A 183 47.33 -5.87 25.58
N ASN A 184 46.77 -6.32 24.44
CA ASN A 184 46.65 -5.54 23.20
C ASN A 184 45.21 -5.43 22.66
N TYR A 185 44.29 -4.80 23.41
CA TYR A 185 42.94 -4.56 22.88
C TYR A 185 42.83 -3.34 21.96
N TRP A 186 42.38 -3.64 20.74
CA TRP A 186 41.75 -2.71 19.81
C TRP A 186 40.67 -1.85 20.47
N GLY A 187 40.41 -0.67 19.89
CA GLY A 187 39.70 0.46 20.50
C GLY A 187 38.46 0.15 21.33
N LYS A 188 38.39 0.75 22.54
CA LYS A 188 37.33 0.58 23.56
C LYS A 188 35.90 0.63 23.02
N LEU A 189 35.61 1.48 22.04
CA LEU A 189 34.28 1.61 21.44
C LEU A 189 33.86 0.36 20.66
N ARG A 190 34.79 -0.27 19.94
CA ARG A 190 34.53 -1.49 19.18
C ARG A 190 34.20 -2.64 20.13
N THR A 191 35.01 -2.83 21.17
CA THR A 191 34.75 -3.84 22.20
C THR A 191 33.44 -3.59 22.95
N GLN A 192 33.07 -2.33 23.23
CA GLN A 192 31.76 -2.02 23.80
C GLN A 192 30.60 -2.43 22.88
N SER A 193 30.71 -2.13 21.59
CA SER A 193 29.73 -2.54 20.57
C SER A 193 29.63 -4.06 20.45
N ASP A 194 30.76 -4.77 20.48
CA ASP A 194 30.81 -6.23 20.40
C ASP A 194 30.17 -6.87 21.66
N LEU A 195 30.39 -6.29 22.84
CA LEU A 195 29.75 -6.72 24.09
C LEU A 195 28.23 -6.42 24.09
N ASP A 196 27.78 -5.29 23.56
CA ASP A 196 26.35 -5.00 23.35
C ASP A 196 25.71 -6.01 22.40
N ALA A 197 26.38 -6.29 21.27
CA ALA A 197 25.91 -7.25 20.28
C ALA A 197 25.82 -8.66 20.89
N LEU A 198 26.83 -9.10 21.65
CA LEU A 198 26.81 -10.38 22.35
C LEU A 198 25.67 -10.45 23.38
N SER A 199 25.49 -9.39 24.17
CA SER A 199 24.41 -9.31 25.16
C SER A 199 23.03 -9.39 24.50
N GLY A 200 22.86 -8.77 23.33
CA GLY A 200 21.65 -8.86 22.51
C GLY A 200 21.42 -10.25 21.93
N LYS A 201 22.47 -10.93 21.43
CA LYS A 201 22.38 -12.32 20.95
C LYS A 201 21.98 -13.28 22.06
N LEU A 202 22.52 -13.13 23.26
CA LEU A 202 22.14 -13.94 24.43
C LEU A 202 20.67 -13.74 24.84
N ASP A 203 20.18 -12.49 24.83
CA ASP A 203 18.76 -12.19 25.09
C ASP A 203 17.82 -12.80 24.03
N LEU A 204 18.27 -12.81 22.78
CA LEU A 204 17.51 -13.41 21.68
C LEU A 204 17.41 -14.92 21.89
N ASN A 205 18.54 -15.60 22.14
CA ASN A 205 18.56 -17.04 22.39
C ASN A 205 17.69 -17.47 23.59
N LEU A 206 17.73 -16.73 24.71
CA LEU A 206 16.89 -17.03 25.88
C LEU A 206 15.40 -16.86 25.57
N ARG A 207 15.03 -15.83 24.80
CA ARG A 207 13.64 -15.63 24.37
C ARG A 207 13.18 -16.70 23.40
N ASP A 208 14.01 -17.04 22.43
CA ASP A 208 13.73 -18.02 21.38
C ASP A 208 13.51 -19.42 21.95
N CYS A 209 14.36 -19.86 22.89
CA CYS A 209 14.13 -21.10 23.63
C CYS A 209 12.80 -21.07 24.42
N GLY A 210 12.45 -19.94 25.04
CA GLY A 210 11.17 -19.78 25.73
C GLY A 210 9.94 -19.79 24.81
N LEU A 211 10.08 -19.30 23.57
CA LEU A 211 9.01 -19.30 22.57
C LEU A 211 8.76 -20.71 22.00
N LEU A 212 9.81 -21.51 21.78
CA LEU A 212 9.66 -22.91 21.33
C LEU A 212 8.80 -23.74 22.31
N ILE A 213 8.94 -23.49 23.62
CA ILE A 213 8.15 -24.16 24.67
C ILE A 213 6.71 -23.65 24.67
N LYS A 214 6.51 -22.32 24.59
CA LYS A 214 5.17 -21.70 24.69
C LYS A 214 4.29 -21.91 23.46
N THR A 215 4.87 -22.09 22.28
CA THR A 215 4.13 -22.17 21.01
C THR A 215 3.60 -23.57 20.68
N GLY A 216 3.94 -24.60 21.47
CA GLY A 216 3.48 -25.98 21.24
C GLY A 216 4.09 -26.65 20.00
N MET A 217 5.11 -26.03 19.38
CA MET A 217 5.81 -26.50 18.19
C MET A 217 6.52 -27.84 18.37
N LEU A 218 6.72 -28.25 19.62
CA LEU A 218 7.31 -29.52 19.98
C LEU A 218 6.27 -30.66 20.01
N GLY A 219 5.01 -30.46 19.60
CA GLY A 219 3.99 -31.52 19.53
C GLY A 219 3.91 -32.25 18.18
N GLU A 220 4.42 -31.65 17.10
CA GLU A 220 4.21 -32.12 15.73
C GLU A 220 5.56 -32.53 15.12
N ALA A 221 5.83 -33.84 15.07
CA ALA A 221 7.08 -34.40 14.56
C ALA A 221 7.28 -34.05 13.07
N THR A 222 8.32 -33.26 12.77
CA THR A 222 8.67 -32.80 11.43
C THR A 222 9.59 -33.79 10.74
N VAL A 223 9.22 -34.26 9.54
CA VAL A 223 10.15 -34.91 8.60
C VAL A 223 10.94 -33.81 7.89
N PRO A 224 12.27 -33.93 7.70
CA PRO A 224 13.04 -32.96 6.92
C PRO A 224 12.53 -32.88 5.48
N LEU A 225 12.53 -31.67 4.90
CA LEU A 225 12.25 -31.46 3.47
C LEU A 225 13.20 -32.31 2.62
N ALA A 226 12.71 -33.44 2.12
CA ALA A 226 13.26 -34.15 0.99
C ALA A 226 12.15 -34.29 -0.05
N VAL A 227 12.48 -33.89 -1.27
CA VAL A 227 11.66 -33.95 -2.49
C VAL A 227 10.83 -35.24 -2.55
N ALA A 228 9.51 -35.14 -2.53
CA ALA A 228 8.64 -36.23 -2.93
C ALA A 228 7.34 -35.67 -3.52
N GLY A 229 7.16 -35.94 -4.81
CA GLY A 229 5.93 -35.66 -5.53
C GLY A 229 4.79 -36.57 -5.12
N SER A 230 3.58 -36.12 -5.46
CA SER A 230 2.31 -36.88 -5.53
C SER A 230 1.97 -37.77 -4.34
N SER A 231 1.05 -37.32 -3.49
CA SER A 231 -0.29 -37.91 -3.37
C SER A 231 -1.04 -37.28 -2.18
N THR A 232 -2.35 -37.21 -2.36
CA THR A 232 -3.38 -36.74 -1.43
C THR A 232 -3.26 -37.32 -0.01
N GLU A 233 -3.03 -36.46 0.99
CA GLU A 233 -3.26 -36.71 2.42
C GLU A 233 -3.69 -35.39 3.14
N PRO A 234 -4.40 -35.47 4.29
CA PRO A 234 -5.51 -34.58 4.66
C PRO A 234 -5.07 -33.25 5.30
N GLU A 235 -5.95 -32.25 5.29
CA GLU A 235 -5.78 -30.84 5.73
C GLU A 235 -4.92 -30.61 6.99
N ALA A 236 -4.84 -31.57 7.92
CA ALA A 236 -3.99 -31.52 9.10
C ALA A 236 -2.47 -31.36 8.79
N GLY A 237 -1.96 -31.95 7.71
CA GLY A 237 -0.55 -31.85 7.32
C GLY A 237 -0.15 -30.49 6.72
N ILE A 238 -1.12 -29.76 6.16
CA ILE A 238 -0.88 -28.43 5.57
C ILE A 238 -0.81 -27.37 6.69
N HIS A 239 -1.67 -27.51 7.71
CA HIS A 239 -1.66 -26.64 8.89
C HIS A 239 -0.38 -26.78 9.72
N SER A 240 0.15 -27.99 9.89
CA SER A 240 1.41 -28.22 10.61
C SER A 240 2.60 -27.61 9.87
N ASN A 241 2.67 -27.79 8.54
CA ASN A 241 3.69 -27.18 7.70
C ASN A 241 3.63 -25.65 7.75
N THR A 242 2.43 -25.06 7.72
CA THR A 242 2.26 -23.60 7.81
C THR A 242 2.66 -23.06 9.18
N ARG A 243 2.32 -23.77 10.27
CA ARG A 243 2.70 -23.38 11.63
C ARG A 243 4.22 -23.42 11.84
N GLU A 244 4.89 -24.40 11.26
CA GLU A 244 6.36 -24.48 11.22
C GLU A 244 7.01 -23.31 10.48
N LEU A 245 6.48 -22.93 9.30
CA LEU A 245 6.98 -21.74 8.58
C LEU A 245 6.84 -20.47 9.42
N LEU A 246 5.70 -20.31 10.10
CA LEU A 246 5.45 -19.17 10.98
C LEU A 246 6.36 -19.16 12.21
N ALA A 247 6.68 -20.33 12.77
CA ALA A 247 7.66 -20.45 13.86
C ALA A 247 9.08 -20.09 13.39
N ARG A 248 9.49 -20.53 12.20
CA ARG A 248 10.77 -20.15 11.57
C ARG A 248 10.89 -18.65 11.33
N LEU A 249 9.78 -17.98 10.99
CA LEU A 249 9.76 -16.53 10.86
C LEU A 249 9.99 -15.79 12.17
N GLN A 250 9.61 -16.38 13.30
CA GLN A 250 9.87 -15.80 14.63
C GLN A 250 11.31 -16.07 15.07
N ILE A 251 11.73 -17.34 15.05
CA ILE A 251 12.89 -17.85 15.81
C ILE A 251 14.08 -18.21 14.91
N GLY A 252 13.87 -18.36 13.59
CA GLY A 252 14.93 -18.79 12.68
C GLY A 252 16.09 -17.79 12.53
N HIS A 253 17.26 -18.28 12.16
CA HIS A 253 18.35 -17.43 11.67
C HIS A 253 17.95 -16.74 10.35
N LEU A 254 18.68 -15.70 9.92
CA LEU A 254 18.28 -14.87 8.76
C LEU A 254 17.96 -15.67 7.49
N GLU A 255 18.73 -16.72 7.22
CA GLU A 255 18.55 -17.58 6.05
C GLU A 255 17.33 -18.50 6.17
N ALA A 256 17.09 -19.07 7.35
CA ALA A 256 15.85 -19.81 7.63
C ALA A 256 14.62 -18.89 7.57
N LYS A 257 14.71 -17.66 8.09
CA LYS A 257 13.66 -16.63 7.95
C LYS A 257 13.40 -16.30 6.50
N HIS A 258 14.45 -16.20 5.67
CA HIS A 258 14.30 -15.97 4.24
C HIS A 258 13.60 -17.12 3.54
N ARG A 259 14.05 -18.37 3.75
CA ARG A 259 13.41 -19.56 3.16
C ARG A 259 11.97 -19.72 3.62
N ALA A 260 11.71 -19.53 4.91
CA ALA A 260 10.36 -19.63 5.45
C ALA A 260 9.44 -18.54 4.88
N LEU A 261 9.95 -17.32 4.68
CA LEU A 261 9.22 -16.23 4.05
C LEU A 261 8.92 -16.54 2.58
N ASP A 262 9.89 -17.07 1.84
CA ASP A 262 9.71 -17.47 0.44
C ASP A 262 8.58 -18.48 0.30
N THR A 263 8.63 -19.55 1.10
CA THR A 263 7.59 -20.57 1.09
C THR A 263 6.25 -20.01 1.56
N LEU A 264 6.23 -19.15 2.59
CA LEU A 264 5.00 -18.53 3.07
C LEU A 264 4.31 -17.71 1.97
N VAL A 265 5.06 -16.93 1.19
CA VAL A 265 4.49 -16.13 0.10
C VAL A 265 3.85 -17.02 -0.97
N GLU A 266 4.45 -18.16 -1.31
CA GLU A 266 3.85 -19.10 -2.27
C GLU A 266 2.59 -19.78 -1.68
N VAL A 267 2.65 -20.25 -0.44
CA VAL A 267 1.48 -20.87 0.22
C VAL A 267 0.34 -19.86 0.35
N MET A 268 0.61 -18.59 0.62
CA MET A 268 -0.42 -17.54 0.67
C MET A 268 -1.09 -17.29 -0.68
N LYS A 269 -0.39 -17.52 -1.81
CA LYS A 269 -1.00 -17.42 -3.15
C LYS A 269 -1.92 -18.59 -3.45
N GLU A 270 -1.58 -19.78 -2.95
CA GLU A 270 -2.35 -21.01 -3.21
C GLU A 270 -3.54 -21.14 -2.25
N ASP A 271 -3.31 -20.95 -0.94
CA ASP A 271 -4.32 -21.13 0.10
C ASP A 271 -4.17 -20.10 1.23
N GLU A 272 -4.58 -18.87 0.93
CA GLU A 272 -4.60 -17.76 1.89
C GLU A 272 -5.41 -18.08 3.16
N LYS A 273 -6.52 -18.82 3.04
CA LYS A 273 -7.43 -19.09 4.17
C LYS A 273 -6.77 -19.94 5.23
N THR A 274 -6.03 -20.97 4.83
CA THR A 274 -5.30 -21.84 5.73
C THR A 274 -4.23 -21.08 6.51
N VAL A 275 -3.50 -20.19 5.84
CA VAL A 275 -2.51 -19.32 6.50
C VAL A 275 -3.16 -18.40 7.51
N LEU A 276 -4.26 -17.72 7.15
CA LEU A 276 -4.97 -16.82 8.04
C LEU A 276 -5.55 -17.52 9.27
N ALA A 277 -5.98 -18.78 9.14
CA ALA A 277 -6.53 -19.57 10.26
C ALA A 277 -5.49 -19.86 11.36
N VAL A 278 -4.20 -19.95 11.01
CA VAL A 278 -3.10 -20.24 11.95
C VAL A 278 -2.26 -19.00 12.28
N LEU A 279 -2.56 -17.85 11.68
CA LEU A 279 -1.81 -16.61 11.88
C LEU A 279 -2.15 -15.97 13.24
N GLY A 280 -1.14 -15.81 14.10
CA GLY A 280 -1.23 -15.03 15.33
C GLY A 280 -0.55 -13.67 15.23
N ARG A 281 -0.86 -12.79 16.18
CA ARG A 281 -0.27 -11.44 16.30
C ARG A 281 1.27 -11.45 16.35
N SER A 282 1.89 -12.44 16.98
CA SER A 282 3.36 -12.57 17.03
C SER A 282 3.98 -12.85 15.66
N ASN A 283 3.27 -13.58 14.78
CA ASN A 283 3.72 -13.81 13.41
C ASN A 283 3.70 -12.49 12.62
N VAL A 284 2.65 -11.70 12.80
CA VAL A 284 2.54 -10.37 12.19
C VAL A 284 3.67 -9.46 12.67
N ALA A 285 3.98 -9.46 13.97
CA ALA A 285 5.09 -8.69 14.52
C ALA A 285 6.43 -9.09 13.87
N ALA A 286 6.70 -10.38 13.70
CA ALA A 286 7.90 -10.88 13.02
C ALA A 286 7.97 -10.42 11.56
N LEU A 287 6.85 -10.46 10.83
CA LEU A 287 6.77 -9.93 9.45
C LEU A 287 7.04 -8.42 9.42
N VAL A 288 6.45 -7.64 10.32
CA VAL A 288 6.69 -6.18 10.38
C VAL A 288 8.16 -5.87 10.67
N GLN A 289 8.82 -6.65 11.54
CA GLN A 289 10.26 -6.51 11.78
C GLN A 289 11.09 -6.79 10.51
N LEU A 290 10.73 -7.82 9.73
CA LEU A 290 11.44 -8.16 8.48
C LEU A 290 11.34 -7.08 7.39
N LEU A 291 10.37 -6.16 7.45
CA LEU A 291 10.32 -4.97 6.56
C LEU A 291 11.51 -4.03 6.77
N THR A 292 12.23 -4.15 7.88
CA THR A 292 13.44 -3.37 8.19
C THR A 292 14.74 -4.15 7.93
N ALA A 293 14.66 -5.37 7.40
CA ALA A 293 15.83 -6.18 7.10
C ALA A 293 16.77 -5.46 6.11
N THR A 294 18.08 -5.66 6.27
CA THR A 294 19.12 -5.07 5.41
C THR A 294 18.96 -5.51 3.95
N SER A 295 18.58 -6.76 3.73
CA SER A 295 18.39 -7.35 2.40
C SER A 295 17.12 -6.80 1.71
N PRO A 296 17.24 -6.15 0.53
CA PRO A 296 16.09 -5.70 -0.24
C PRO A 296 15.16 -6.85 -0.67
N CYS A 297 15.72 -8.01 -0.99
CA CYS A 297 14.95 -9.21 -1.38
C CYS A 297 14.03 -9.67 -0.24
N ILE A 298 14.53 -9.69 1.00
CA ILE A 298 13.71 -10.03 2.17
C ILE A 298 12.58 -9.01 2.33
N ARG A 299 12.90 -7.70 2.30
CA ARG A 299 11.88 -6.65 2.44
C ARG A 299 10.78 -6.76 1.38
N GLU A 300 11.14 -7.04 0.13
CA GLU A 300 10.19 -7.18 -0.99
C GLU A 300 9.24 -8.36 -0.79
N LYS A 301 9.76 -9.52 -0.40
CA LYS A 301 8.94 -10.70 -0.11
C LYS A 301 8.09 -10.51 1.15
N THR A 302 8.62 -9.83 2.16
CA THR A 302 7.89 -9.49 3.38
C THR A 302 6.72 -8.56 3.08
N VAL A 303 6.94 -7.50 2.29
CA VAL A 303 5.84 -6.59 1.92
C VAL A 303 4.81 -7.27 1.02
N THR A 304 5.23 -8.26 0.23
CA THR A 304 4.30 -9.08 -0.56
C THR A 304 3.37 -9.89 0.36
N ALA A 305 3.91 -10.58 1.37
CA ALA A 305 3.10 -11.28 2.37
C ALA A 305 2.17 -10.32 3.14
N ILE A 306 2.70 -9.17 3.58
CA ILE A 306 1.90 -8.14 4.28
C ILE A 306 0.79 -7.56 3.40
N CYS A 307 1.04 -7.39 2.10
CA CYS A 307 0.04 -6.96 1.14
C CYS A 307 -1.13 -7.95 1.09
N SER A 308 -0.86 -9.25 0.96
CA SER A 308 -1.89 -10.28 1.02
C SER A 308 -2.65 -10.25 2.34
N LEU A 309 -1.95 -10.10 3.47
CA LEU A 309 -2.61 -9.96 4.78
C LEU A 309 -3.52 -8.74 4.87
N ALA A 310 -3.13 -7.60 4.30
CA ALA A 310 -3.94 -6.38 4.27
C ALA A 310 -5.13 -6.52 3.30
N GLU A 311 -4.96 -7.24 2.19
CA GLU A 311 -6.04 -7.52 1.23
C GLU A 311 -7.12 -8.41 1.83
N SER A 312 -6.73 -9.37 2.68
CA SER A 312 -7.64 -10.27 3.42
C SER A 312 -8.68 -9.56 4.29
N GLY A 313 -8.39 -8.32 4.74
CA GLY A 313 -9.20 -7.55 5.69
C GLY A 313 -9.27 -8.13 7.11
N SER A 314 -8.58 -9.23 7.40
CA SER A 314 -8.66 -9.92 8.71
C SER A 314 -7.58 -9.46 9.71
N CYS A 315 -6.47 -8.90 9.21
CA CYS A 315 -5.27 -8.64 10.01
C CYS A 315 -4.92 -7.15 10.17
N GLU A 316 -5.77 -6.24 9.69
CA GLU A 316 -5.48 -4.80 9.64
C GLU A 316 -5.18 -4.21 11.04
N SER A 317 -5.96 -4.61 12.04
CA SER A 317 -5.79 -4.16 13.43
C SER A 317 -4.44 -4.59 14.00
N TRP A 318 -4.04 -5.84 13.75
CA TRP A 318 -2.74 -6.37 14.17
C TRP A 318 -1.60 -5.64 13.46
N LEU A 319 -1.68 -5.51 12.13
CA LEU A 319 -0.69 -4.80 11.32
C LEU A 319 -0.44 -3.37 11.80
N VAL A 320 -1.52 -2.61 12.04
CA VAL A 320 -1.40 -1.23 12.55
C VAL A 320 -0.83 -1.22 13.98
N SER A 321 -1.28 -2.13 14.85
CA SER A 321 -0.79 -2.20 16.24
C SER A 321 0.68 -2.57 16.36
N GLU A 322 1.22 -3.34 15.41
CA GLU A 322 2.64 -3.72 15.36
C GLU A 322 3.50 -2.67 14.63
N GLY A 323 2.91 -1.54 14.20
CA GLY A 323 3.67 -0.43 13.63
C GLY A 323 4.08 -0.63 12.17
N VAL A 324 3.22 -1.24 11.33
CA VAL A 324 3.53 -1.50 9.92
C VAL A 324 3.68 -0.22 9.07
N LEU A 325 3.06 0.90 9.46
CA LEU A 325 2.91 2.07 8.60
C LEU A 325 4.26 2.75 8.23
N PRO A 326 5.18 3.06 9.18
CA PRO A 326 6.44 3.72 8.81
C PRO A 326 7.32 2.87 7.87
N PRO A 327 7.50 1.54 8.08
CA PRO A 327 8.20 0.70 7.12
C PRO A 327 7.56 0.67 5.72
N LEU A 328 6.21 0.66 5.63
CA LEU A 328 5.51 0.72 4.34
C LEU A 328 5.76 2.06 3.64
N ILE A 329 5.63 3.19 4.34
CA ILE A 329 5.88 4.52 3.77
C ILE A 329 7.30 4.63 3.22
N ARG A 330 8.29 4.14 3.97
CA ARG A 330 9.69 4.09 3.49
C ARG A 330 9.84 3.24 2.23
N LEU A 331 9.12 2.11 2.13
CA LEU A 331 9.13 1.30 0.91
C LEU A 331 8.45 2.00 -0.27
N VAL A 332 7.42 2.81 -0.04
CA VAL A 332 6.83 3.68 -1.08
C VAL A 332 7.84 4.71 -1.58
N GLU A 333 8.65 5.28 -0.69
CA GLU A 333 9.67 6.28 -1.03
C GLU A 333 10.87 5.70 -1.79
N SER A 334 11.44 4.59 -1.30
CA SER A 334 12.75 4.11 -1.75
C SER A 334 12.81 2.61 -2.06
N GLY A 335 11.66 1.94 -2.17
CA GLY A 335 11.58 0.52 -2.49
C GLY A 335 11.86 0.19 -3.95
N SER A 336 12.02 -1.10 -4.24
CA SER A 336 11.98 -1.64 -5.61
C SER A 336 10.62 -1.34 -6.27
N THR A 337 10.48 -1.61 -7.57
CA THR A 337 9.18 -1.47 -8.25
C THR A 337 8.09 -2.30 -7.56
N VAL A 338 8.37 -3.58 -7.33
CA VAL A 338 7.48 -4.52 -6.62
C VAL A 338 7.24 -4.04 -5.18
N GLY A 339 8.31 -3.64 -4.48
CA GLY A 339 8.21 -3.16 -3.10
C GLY A 339 7.32 -1.91 -2.97
N ARG A 340 7.45 -0.95 -3.90
CA ARG A 340 6.61 0.26 -3.95
C ARG A 340 5.16 -0.08 -4.27
N GLU A 341 4.92 -0.96 -5.25
CA GLU A 341 3.58 -1.41 -5.61
C GLU A 341 2.87 -2.05 -4.42
N LYS A 342 3.47 -3.11 -3.84
CA LYS A 342 2.89 -3.84 -2.71
C LYS A 342 2.74 -2.98 -1.46
N ALA A 343 3.68 -2.08 -1.19
CA ALA A 343 3.56 -1.13 -0.09
C ALA A 343 2.39 -0.16 -0.29
N THR A 344 2.21 0.35 -1.52
CA THR A 344 1.13 1.28 -1.84
C THR A 344 -0.24 0.60 -1.76
N ILE A 345 -0.37 -0.64 -2.25
CA ILE A 345 -1.60 -1.44 -2.12
C ILE A 345 -1.90 -1.72 -0.63
N SER A 346 -0.89 -2.08 0.17
CA SER A 346 -1.07 -2.29 1.61
C SER A 346 -1.59 -1.03 2.30
N LEU A 347 -1.00 0.14 2.02
CA LEU A 347 -1.46 1.42 2.56
C LEU A 347 -2.88 1.77 2.08
N GLN A 348 -3.23 1.45 0.83
CA GLN A 348 -4.58 1.64 0.32
C GLN A 348 -5.59 0.88 1.17
N ARG A 349 -5.36 -0.41 1.45
CA ARG A 349 -6.26 -1.25 2.26
C ARG A 349 -6.37 -0.70 3.68
N LEU A 350 -5.23 -0.48 4.32
CA LEU A 350 -5.17 0.02 5.69
C LEU A 350 -5.80 1.42 5.87
N SER A 351 -5.75 2.28 4.84
CA SER A 351 -6.31 3.63 4.87
C SER A 351 -7.84 3.70 4.88
N MET A 352 -8.55 2.57 4.75
CA MET A 352 -10.02 2.56 4.81
C MET A 352 -10.56 3.01 6.17
N SER A 353 -9.79 2.83 7.25
CA SER A 353 -10.09 3.40 8.57
C SER A 353 -9.59 4.85 8.68
N ALA A 354 -10.43 5.74 9.22
CA ALA A 354 -10.06 7.13 9.45
C ALA A 354 -8.89 7.29 10.42
N GLU A 355 -8.75 6.40 11.41
CA GLU A 355 -7.63 6.39 12.36
C GLU A 355 -6.31 6.09 11.66
N THR A 356 -6.29 5.05 10.83
CA THR A 356 -5.12 4.66 10.06
C THR A 356 -4.78 5.71 9.00
N ALA A 357 -5.78 6.30 8.35
CA ALA A 357 -5.58 7.39 7.40
C ALA A 357 -4.88 8.60 8.04
N ARG A 358 -5.25 8.97 9.28
CA ARG A 358 -4.54 10.00 10.06
C ARG A 358 -3.10 9.58 10.35
N ALA A 359 -2.89 8.34 10.79
CA ALA A 359 -1.55 7.83 11.12
C ALA A 359 -0.63 7.82 9.89
N ILE A 360 -1.13 7.47 8.70
CA ILE A 360 -0.35 7.51 7.45
C ILE A 360 0.21 8.92 7.19
N VAL A 361 -0.60 9.96 7.39
CA VAL A 361 -0.13 11.34 7.22
C VAL A 361 0.78 11.79 8.35
N GLY A 362 0.47 11.41 9.60
CA GLY A 362 1.34 11.69 10.75
C GLY A 362 2.75 11.09 10.60
N HIS A 363 2.88 10.00 9.85
CA HIS A 363 4.17 9.39 9.49
C HIS A 363 4.77 9.91 8.17
N GLY A 364 4.23 10.98 7.58
CA GLY A 364 4.78 11.62 6.38
C GLY A 364 4.35 10.99 5.04
N GLY A 365 3.38 10.07 5.04
CA GLY A 365 3.00 9.29 3.85
C GLY A 365 2.35 10.09 2.70
N ALA A 366 1.95 11.35 2.92
CA ALA A 366 1.28 12.15 1.89
C ALA A 366 2.17 12.45 0.67
N ARG A 367 3.42 12.91 0.87
CA ARG A 367 4.32 13.28 -0.23
C ARG A 367 4.71 12.07 -1.09
N PRO A 368 5.10 10.91 -0.52
CA PRO A 368 5.42 9.73 -1.32
C PRO A 368 4.25 9.22 -2.15
N LEU A 369 3.04 9.24 -1.59
CA LEU A 369 1.83 8.85 -2.33
C LEU A 369 1.52 9.81 -3.48
N ILE A 370 1.72 11.12 -3.30
CA ILE A 370 1.57 12.11 -4.36
C ILE A 370 2.61 11.89 -5.47
N GLU A 371 3.84 11.50 -5.11
CA GLU A 371 4.88 11.17 -6.09
C GLU A 371 4.55 9.91 -6.87
N ILE A 372 4.09 8.83 -6.21
CA ILE A 372 3.66 7.60 -6.87
C ILE A 372 2.52 7.87 -7.86
N CYS A 373 1.58 8.76 -7.56
CA CYS A 373 0.53 9.14 -8.52
C CYS A 373 1.11 9.67 -9.84
N ARG A 374 2.32 10.23 -9.84
CA ARG A 374 2.98 10.79 -11.02
C ARG A 374 3.93 9.80 -11.70
N THR A 375 4.68 9.01 -10.94
CA THR A 375 5.80 8.21 -11.46
C THR A 375 5.64 6.70 -11.33
N GLY A 376 4.59 6.23 -10.65
CA GLY A 376 4.32 4.80 -10.50
C GLY A 376 3.85 4.14 -11.79
N ASP A 377 3.85 2.82 -11.81
CA ASP A 377 3.08 2.04 -12.78
C ASP A 377 1.57 2.22 -12.57
N SER A 378 0.75 1.70 -13.49
CA SER A 378 -0.70 1.87 -13.45
C SER A 378 -1.37 1.35 -12.17
N VAL A 379 -0.85 0.26 -11.60
CA VAL A 379 -1.36 -0.35 -10.37
C VAL A 379 -1.00 0.54 -9.17
N SER A 380 0.28 0.90 -9.06
CA SER A 380 0.78 1.80 -8.02
C SER A 380 0.08 3.16 -8.04
N GLN A 381 -0.11 3.75 -9.23
CA GLN A 381 -0.81 5.03 -9.39
C GLN A 381 -2.27 4.95 -8.93
N ALA A 382 -2.99 3.89 -9.30
CA ALA A 382 -4.38 3.69 -8.89
C ALA A 382 -4.50 3.47 -7.37
N ALA A 383 -3.61 2.68 -6.79
CA ALA A 383 -3.56 2.44 -5.35
C ALA A 383 -3.23 3.72 -4.56
N ALA A 384 -2.27 4.52 -5.05
CA ALA A 384 -1.95 5.81 -4.45
C ALA A 384 -3.12 6.80 -4.53
N ALA A 385 -3.79 6.92 -5.68
CA ALA A 385 -4.97 7.76 -5.83
C ALA A 385 -6.11 7.35 -4.90
N CYS A 386 -6.29 6.04 -4.67
CA CYS A 386 -7.26 5.50 -3.73
C CYS A 386 -6.89 5.82 -2.27
N THR A 387 -5.62 5.67 -1.91
CA THR A 387 -5.11 6.04 -0.59
C THR A 387 -5.30 7.54 -0.33
N LEU A 388 -4.97 8.40 -1.31
CA LEU A 388 -5.19 9.85 -1.21
C LEU A 388 -6.67 10.22 -1.11
N LYS A 389 -7.57 9.49 -1.77
CA LYS A 389 -9.03 9.65 -1.60
C LYS A 389 -9.46 9.35 -0.16
N ASN A 390 -8.96 8.27 0.43
CA ASN A 390 -9.31 7.88 1.79
C ASN A 390 -8.78 8.87 2.81
N ILE A 391 -7.51 9.26 2.69
CA ILE A 391 -6.90 10.27 3.57
C ILE A 391 -7.62 11.62 3.43
N SER A 392 -8.00 12.03 2.21
CA SER A 392 -8.75 13.28 2.00
C SER A 392 -10.20 13.27 2.46
N ALA A 393 -10.75 12.11 2.77
CA ALA A 393 -12.06 12.04 3.41
C ALA A 393 -12.02 12.49 4.88
N VAL A 394 -10.84 12.64 5.48
CA VAL A 394 -10.63 13.13 6.85
C VAL A 394 -10.19 14.61 6.78
N PRO A 395 -11.09 15.59 7.00
CA PRO A 395 -10.81 17.00 6.74
C PRO A 395 -9.65 17.58 7.55
N GLU A 396 -9.50 17.13 8.80
CA GLU A 396 -8.49 17.61 9.75
C GLU A 396 -7.07 17.37 9.20
N VAL A 397 -6.86 16.23 8.52
CA VAL A 397 -5.55 15.80 8.01
C VAL A 397 -4.99 16.75 6.94
N TRP A 398 -5.86 17.32 6.10
CA TRP A 398 -5.39 18.18 4.99
C TRP A 398 -5.36 19.65 5.32
N GLN A 399 -5.92 20.06 6.46
CA GLN A 399 -5.72 21.42 6.97
C GLN A 399 -4.25 21.62 7.32
N ASP A 400 -3.66 20.68 8.05
CA ASP A 400 -2.23 20.71 8.43
C ASP A 400 -1.32 20.69 7.18
N LEU A 401 -1.62 19.82 6.21
CA LEU A 401 -0.86 19.71 4.96
C LEU A 401 -1.04 20.91 4.01
N ALA A 402 -2.04 21.78 4.23
CA ALA A 402 -2.26 22.95 3.40
C ALA A 402 -1.18 24.02 3.66
N GLU A 403 -0.76 24.18 4.92
CA GLU A 403 0.27 25.14 5.33
C GLU A 403 1.63 24.78 4.71
N GLU A 404 1.93 23.49 4.59
CA GLU A 404 3.14 22.99 3.92
C GLU A 404 3.10 23.05 2.39
N GLY A 405 1.98 23.51 1.80
CA GLY A 405 1.80 23.54 0.34
C GLY A 405 1.60 22.16 -0.31
N ILE A 406 1.57 21.08 0.46
CA ILE A 406 1.40 19.69 -0.03
C ILE A 406 0.06 19.53 -0.75
N VAL A 407 -1.02 20.15 -0.23
CA VAL A 407 -2.35 20.12 -0.87
C VAL A 407 -2.28 20.63 -2.32
N LYS A 408 -1.52 21.71 -2.57
CA LYS A 408 -1.41 22.30 -3.92
C LYS A 408 -0.71 21.35 -4.88
N VAL A 409 0.36 20.71 -4.42
CA VAL A 409 1.09 19.69 -5.20
C VAL A 409 0.21 18.48 -5.46
N GLY A 410 -0.49 17.99 -4.44
CA GLY A 410 -1.41 16.86 -4.54
C GLY A 410 -2.53 17.09 -5.55
N VAL A 411 -3.18 18.26 -5.50
CA VAL A 411 -4.22 18.63 -6.48
C VAL A 411 -3.66 18.67 -7.90
N ARG A 412 -2.47 19.23 -8.10
CA ARG A 412 -1.82 19.27 -9.41
C ARG A 412 -1.51 17.85 -9.92
N SER A 413 -0.92 17.00 -9.09
CA SER A 413 -0.58 15.61 -9.47
C SER A 413 -1.83 14.78 -9.79
N LEU A 414 -2.89 14.92 -8.98
CA LEU A 414 -4.16 14.23 -9.23
C LEU A 414 -4.83 14.71 -10.53
N LEU A 415 -4.69 15.98 -10.90
CA LEU A 415 -5.20 16.49 -12.17
C LEU A 415 -4.42 15.93 -13.37
N VAL A 416 -3.09 15.81 -13.26
CA VAL A 416 -2.25 15.16 -14.28
C VAL A 416 -2.61 13.68 -14.41
N TYR A 417 -2.88 12.99 -13.31
CA TYR A 417 -3.35 11.59 -13.32
C TYR A 417 -4.61 11.40 -14.18
N LEU A 418 -5.53 12.38 -14.21
CA LEU A 418 -6.75 12.29 -15.01
C LEU A 418 -6.50 12.34 -16.53
N ASP A 419 -5.34 12.82 -16.97
CA ASP A 419 -4.97 12.89 -18.39
C ASP A 419 -4.57 11.50 -18.95
N GLY A 420 -4.34 10.50 -18.08
CA GLY A 420 -3.99 9.12 -18.45
C GLY A 420 -5.20 8.17 -18.56
N PRO A 421 -5.01 6.96 -19.11
CA PRO A 421 -6.07 5.95 -19.29
C PRO A 421 -6.42 5.18 -17.99
N LEU A 422 -6.16 5.78 -16.82
CA LEU A 422 -6.28 5.13 -15.52
C LEU A 422 -7.69 5.27 -14.93
N PRO A 423 -8.08 4.43 -13.95
CA PRO A 423 -9.35 4.60 -13.23
C PRO A 423 -9.43 5.97 -12.55
N GLN A 424 -10.33 6.84 -13.05
CA GLN A 424 -10.43 8.24 -12.62
C GLN A 424 -11.21 8.44 -11.31
N GLU A 425 -12.04 7.48 -10.89
CA GLU A 425 -12.96 7.65 -9.76
C GLU A 425 -12.24 8.07 -8.48
N SER A 426 -11.19 7.36 -8.10
CA SER A 426 -10.46 7.64 -6.86
C SER A 426 -9.79 9.01 -6.89
N ALA A 427 -9.11 9.33 -8.00
CA ALA A 427 -8.46 10.62 -8.15
C ALA A 427 -9.46 11.80 -8.12
N VAL A 428 -10.60 11.67 -8.80
CA VAL A 428 -11.66 12.69 -8.77
C VAL A 428 -12.32 12.75 -7.39
N GLY A 429 -12.46 11.62 -6.68
CA GLY A 429 -12.92 11.58 -5.30
C GLY A 429 -11.98 12.33 -4.35
N ALA A 430 -10.68 12.17 -4.51
CA ALA A 430 -9.68 12.94 -3.76
C ALA A 430 -9.73 14.44 -4.11
N LEU A 431 -9.80 14.78 -5.40
CA LEU A 431 -9.96 16.17 -5.84
C LEU A 431 -11.24 16.80 -5.28
N ARG A 432 -12.36 16.10 -5.34
CA ARG A 432 -13.62 16.53 -4.72
C ARG A 432 -13.40 16.85 -3.26
N ASN A 433 -12.63 16.05 -2.53
CA ASN A 433 -12.36 16.28 -1.11
C ASN A 433 -11.52 17.55 -0.86
N LEU A 434 -10.51 17.77 -1.71
CA LEU A 434 -9.48 18.81 -1.56
C LEU A 434 -9.84 20.18 -2.19
N VAL A 435 -10.82 20.28 -3.09
CA VAL A 435 -11.10 21.52 -3.82
C VAL A 435 -11.50 22.72 -2.94
N SER A 436 -11.99 22.48 -1.72
CA SER A 436 -12.29 23.58 -0.77
C SER A 436 -11.04 24.14 -0.09
N SER A 437 -9.92 23.41 -0.14
CA SER A 437 -8.64 23.81 0.45
C SER A 437 -7.74 24.57 -0.55
N VAL A 438 -8.23 24.82 -1.77
CA VAL A 438 -7.49 25.48 -2.85
C VAL A 438 -8.37 26.56 -3.48
N SER A 439 -7.79 27.73 -3.74
CA SER A 439 -8.50 28.84 -4.41
C SER A 439 -8.97 28.43 -5.82
N MET A 440 -10.11 28.95 -6.26
CA MET A 440 -10.59 28.68 -7.63
C MET A 440 -9.58 29.13 -8.71
N GLU A 441 -8.85 30.23 -8.50
CA GLU A 441 -7.82 30.71 -9.45
C GLU A 441 -6.77 29.63 -9.73
N MET A 442 -6.22 29.01 -8.68
CA MET A 442 -5.31 27.88 -8.82
C MET A 442 -5.96 26.68 -9.54
N LEU A 443 -7.20 26.31 -9.19
CA LEU A 443 -7.90 25.22 -9.89
C LEU A 443 -8.06 25.50 -11.38
N VAL A 444 -8.37 26.74 -11.77
CA VAL A 444 -8.45 27.17 -13.16
C VAL A 444 -7.07 27.07 -13.82
N SER A 445 -6.01 27.56 -13.16
CA SER A 445 -4.63 27.50 -13.69
C SER A 445 -4.15 26.07 -13.94
N TYR A 446 -4.59 25.11 -13.11
CA TYR A 446 -4.31 23.69 -13.28
C TYR A 446 -5.28 22.99 -14.25
N GLY A 447 -6.18 23.73 -14.90
CA GLY A 447 -7.14 23.18 -15.87
C GLY A 447 -8.13 22.18 -15.26
N PHE A 448 -8.57 22.41 -14.02
CA PHE A 448 -9.52 21.56 -13.30
C PHE A 448 -10.83 21.32 -14.10
N LEU A 449 -11.44 22.37 -14.65
CA LEU A 449 -12.74 22.26 -15.34
C LEU A 449 -12.67 21.43 -16.64
N PRO A 450 -11.71 21.66 -17.57
CA PRO A 450 -11.55 20.82 -18.75
C PRO A 450 -11.41 19.32 -18.44
N ARG A 451 -10.62 18.95 -17.41
CA ARG A 451 -10.48 17.54 -17.00
C ARG A 451 -11.79 16.98 -16.46
N LEU A 452 -12.52 17.72 -15.61
CA LEU A 452 -13.82 17.24 -15.13
C LEU A 452 -14.87 17.11 -16.24
N VAL A 453 -14.82 17.97 -17.26
CA VAL A 453 -15.67 17.85 -18.45
C VAL A 453 -15.34 16.58 -19.23
N HIS A 454 -14.05 16.23 -19.34
CA HIS A 454 -13.64 14.95 -19.92
C HIS A 454 -14.17 13.76 -19.09
N VAL A 455 -13.94 13.75 -17.77
CA VAL A 455 -14.43 12.69 -16.87
C VAL A 455 -15.96 12.54 -16.95
N LEU A 456 -16.71 13.64 -16.93
CA LEU A 456 -18.17 13.60 -17.06
C LEU A 456 -18.66 13.01 -18.38
N ARG A 457 -17.84 13.09 -19.44
CA ARG A 457 -18.19 12.61 -20.79
C ARG A 457 -17.86 11.14 -20.99
N SER A 458 -16.70 10.70 -20.52
CA SER A 458 -16.12 9.38 -20.86
C SER A 458 -15.72 8.53 -19.66
N GLY A 459 -15.77 9.06 -18.43
CA GLY A 459 -15.43 8.31 -17.22
C GLY A 459 -16.45 7.22 -16.88
N SER A 460 -16.08 6.31 -15.99
CA SER A 460 -17.00 5.34 -15.38
C SER A 460 -18.14 6.06 -14.64
N LEU A 461 -19.25 5.37 -14.39
CA LEU A 461 -20.38 5.98 -13.67
C LEU A 461 -19.97 6.56 -12.30
N GLY A 462 -19.11 5.85 -11.55
CA GLY A 462 -18.54 6.34 -10.30
C GLY A 462 -17.65 7.57 -10.47
N ALA A 463 -16.84 7.62 -11.54
CA ALA A 463 -16.04 8.80 -11.86
C ALA A 463 -16.90 10.02 -12.26
N GLN A 464 -17.95 9.81 -13.05
CA GLN A 464 -18.92 10.85 -13.41
C GLN A 464 -19.64 11.40 -12.17
N GLN A 465 -20.04 10.51 -11.24
CA GLN A 465 -20.61 10.89 -9.94
C GLN A 465 -19.65 11.73 -9.10
N ALA A 466 -18.39 11.29 -9.01
CA ALA A 466 -17.35 12.02 -8.29
C ALA A 466 -17.11 13.41 -8.93
N ALA A 467 -17.09 13.50 -10.26
CA ALA A 467 -16.91 14.75 -10.99
C ALA A 467 -18.08 15.72 -10.78
N ALA A 468 -19.33 15.23 -10.88
CA ALA A 468 -20.51 16.03 -10.58
C ALA A 468 -20.51 16.54 -9.13
N SER A 469 -20.05 15.72 -8.19
CA SER A 469 -19.89 16.11 -6.77
C SER A 469 -18.82 17.20 -6.61
N ALA A 470 -17.68 17.06 -7.28
CA ALA A 470 -16.61 18.05 -7.25
C ALA A 470 -17.09 19.40 -7.81
N ILE A 471 -17.84 19.38 -8.92
CA ILE A 471 -18.47 20.57 -9.50
C ILE A 471 -19.43 21.23 -8.53
N CYS A 472 -20.27 20.45 -7.85
CA CYS A 472 -21.20 20.96 -6.84
C CYS A 472 -20.45 21.69 -5.72
N ARG A 473 -19.33 21.11 -5.24
CA ARG A 473 -18.52 21.69 -4.16
C ARG A 473 -17.83 23.00 -4.55
N VAL A 474 -17.36 23.16 -5.80
CA VAL A 474 -16.71 24.41 -6.23
C VAL A 474 -17.70 25.53 -6.53
N CYS A 475 -18.98 25.23 -6.78
CA CYS A 475 -20.01 26.20 -7.15
C CYS A 475 -20.50 27.10 -5.99
N THR A 476 -19.58 27.79 -5.31
CA THR A 476 -19.84 28.62 -4.12
C THR A 476 -20.24 30.07 -4.47
N SER A 477 -19.70 30.64 -5.55
CA SER A 477 -20.00 32.02 -5.98
C SER A 477 -20.64 32.09 -7.37
N ALA A 478 -21.21 33.26 -7.73
CA ALA A 478 -21.78 33.50 -9.04
C ALA A 478 -20.74 33.38 -10.18
N ASP A 479 -19.51 33.86 -9.96
CA ASP A 479 -18.43 33.80 -10.94
C ASP A 479 -17.98 32.35 -11.20
N VAL A 480 -17.83 31.54 -10.14
CA VAL A 480 -17.49 30.12 -10.33
C VAL A 480 -18.61 29.38 -11.06
N LYS A 481 -19.88 29.64 -10.70
CA LYS A 481 -21.02 29.07 -11.42
C LYS A 481 -20.99 29.45 -12.89
N LYS A 482 -20.67 30.70 -13.23
CA LYS A 482 -20.53 31.17 -14.62
C LYS A 482 -19.45 30.38 -15.36
N LEU A 483 -18.26 30.25 -14.77
CA LEU A 483 -17.14 29.49 -15.34
C LEU A 483 -17.51 28.02 -15.60
N VAL A 484 -18.13 27.35 -14.63
CA VAL A 484 -18.60 25.96 -14.78
C VAL A 484 -19.61 25.83 -15.92
N GLY A 485 -20.53 26.79 -16.04
CA GLY A 485 -21.49 26.82 -17.13
C GLY A 485 -20.85 27.07 -18.49
N GLU A 486 -19.80 27.88 -18.57
CA GLU A 486 -19.01 28.17 -19.78
C GLU A 486 -18.13 27.00 -20.21
N ALA A 487 -17.62 26.22 -19.26
CA ALA A 487 -16.85 25.01 -19.51
C ALA A 487 -17.67 23.87 -20.15
N GLY A 488 -19.01 23.99 -20.23
CA GLY A 488 -19.86 23.00 -20.88
C GLY A 488 -20.24 21.82 -19.97
N CYS A 489 -20.20 21.98 -18.65
CA CYS A 489 -20.61 20.93 -17.72
C CYS A 489 -22.13 20.65 -17.76
N ILE A 490 -22.95 21.66 -18.09
CA ILE A 490 -24.42 21.58 -17.99
C ILE A 490 -25.03 20.43 -18.82
N PRO A 491 -24.75 20.27 -20.13
CA PRO A 491 -25.32 19.18 -20.93
C PRO A 491 -24.91 17.79 -20.42
N LEU A 492 -23.68 17.65 -19.91
CA LEU A 492 -23.17 16.39 -19.35
C LEU A 492 -23.87 16.04 -18.03
N LEU A 493 -24.13 17.04 -17.18
CA LEU A 493 -24.94 16.85 -15.97
C LEU A 493 -26.38 16.46 -16.34
N VAL A 494 -27.00 17.12 -17.33
CA VAL A 494 -28.35 16.76 -17.79
C VAL A 494 -28.41 15.30 -18.27
N LYS A 495 -27.41 14.85 -19.03
CA LYS A 495 -27.27 13.45 -19.45
C LYS A 495 -27.12 12.50 -18.25
N LEU A 496 -26.36 12.88 -17.22
CA LEU A 496 -26.17 12.07 -16.01
C LEU A 496 -27.47 11.85 -15.20
N LEU A 497 -28.51 12.66 -15.42
CA LEU A 497 -29.84 12.43 -14.83
C LEU A 497 -30.53 11.16 -15.36
N GLU A 498 -30.08 10.62 -16.49
CA GLU A 498 -30.61 9.40 -17.12
C GLU A 498 -29.97 8.13 -16.54
N ALA A 499 -29.00 8.26 -15.62
CA ALA A 499 -28.32 7.12 -15.03
C ALA A 499 -29.28 6.23 -14.24
N LYS A 500 -29.10 4.90 -14.30
CA LYS A 500 -29.86 3.94 -13.48
C LYS A 500 -29.64 4.14 -11.98
N SER A 501 -28.46 4.63 -11.58
CA SER A 501 -28.09 4.82 -10.18
C SER A 501 -28.77 6.06 -9.58
N ASN A 502 -29.48 5.87 -8.45
CA ASN A 502 -30.12 6.98 -7.72
C ASN A 502 -29.11 8.01 -7.22
N SER A 503 -27.92 7.59 -6.78
CA SER A 503 -26.87 8.50 -6.32
C SER A 503 -26.30 9.36 -7.45
N ALA A 504 -26.20 8.84 -8.68
CA ALA A 504 -25.80 9.64 -9.85
C ALA A 504 -26.82 10.73 -10.16
N ARG A 505 -28.10 10.34 -10.19
CA ARG A 505 -29.19 11.26 -10.46
C ARG A 505 -29.30 12.34 -9.38
N GLU A 506 -29.12 11.98 -8.12
CA GLU A 506 -29.13 12.93 -7.00
C GLU A 506 -28.02 13.97 -7.11
N VAL A 507 -26.76 13.54 -7.23
CA VAL A 507 -25.62 14.47 -7.31
C VAL A 507 -25.73 15.36 -8.54
N SER A 508 -26.15 14.81 -9.68
CA SER A 508 -26.36 15.59 -10.89
C SER A 508 -27.47 16.63 -10.70
N ALA A 509 -28.62 16.24 -10.14
CA ALA A 509 -29.72 17.15 -9.86
C ALA A 509 -29.30 18.24 -8.86
N GLN A 510 -28.49 17.90 -7.85
CA GLN A 510 -27.93 18.86 -6.91
C GLN A 510 -27.03 19.88 -7.61
N ALA A 511 -26.10 19.42 -8.46
CA ALA A 511 -25.22 20.30 -9.23
C ALA A 511 -26.03 21.24 -10.16
N ILE A 512 -27.03 20.71 -10.87
CA ILE A 512 -27.92 21.51 -11.72
C ILE A 512 -28.68 22.54 -10.88
N SER A 513 -29.23 22.15 -9.72
CA SER A 513 -29.98 23.06 -8.83
C SER A 513 -29.12 24.24 -8.35
N SER A 514 -27.84 24.00 -8.08
CA SER A 514 -26.88 25.06 -7.74
C SER A 514 -26.59 25.96 -8.94
N LEU A 515 -26.38 25.38 -10.14
CA LEU A 515 -26.04 26.14 -11.35
C LEU A 515 -27.20 27.02 -11.83
N VAL A 516 -28.45 26.56 -11.80
CA VAL A 516 -29.63 27.33 -12.29
C VAL A 516 -29.99 28.54 -11.43
N SER A 517 -29.39 28.65 -10.23
CA SER A 517 -29.47 29.87 -9.42
C SER A 517 -28.92 31.08 -10.18
N LEU A 518 -27.91 30.88 -11.05
CA LEU A 518 -27.39 31.90 -11.95
C LEU A 518 -28.23 31.99 -13.24
N SER A 519 -28.69 33.19 -13.59
CA SER A 519 -29.57 33.42 -14.75
C SER A 519 -28.96 33.00 -16.09
N GLN A 520 -27.65 33.17 -16.28
CA GLN A 520 -26.93 32.75 -17.49
C GLN A 520 -26.93 31.23 -17.66
N ASN A 521 -26.62 30.49 -16.60
CA ASN A 521 -26.66 29.03 -16.60
C ASN A 521 -28.08 28.50 -16.73
N ARG A 522 -29.05 29.16 -16.08
CA ARG A 522 -30.47 28.83 -16.24
C ARG A 522 -30.89 28.85 -17.71
N ARG A 523 -30.44 29.83 -18.50
CA ARG A 523 -30.72 29.87 -19.95
C ARG A 523 -30.11 28.68 -20.69
N LYS A 524 -28.91 28.24 -20.31
CA LYS A 524 -28.25 27.05 -20.89
C LYS A 524 -29.07 25.78 -20.57
N VAL A 525 -29.52 25.62 -19.33
CA VAL A 525 -30.39 24.51 -18.91
C VAL A 525 -31.74 24.53 -19.64
N ILE A 526 -32.35 25.71 -19.85
CA ILE A 526 -33.61 25.86 -20.61
C ILE A 526 -33.45 25.45 -22.09
N ARG A 527 -32.26 25.65 -22.66
CA ARG A 527 -31.96 25.32 -24.06
C ARG A 527 -31.73 23.83 -24.28
N ASP A 528 -31.41 23.09 -23.23
CA ASP A 528 -31.24 21.65 -23.28
C ASP A 528 -32.62 20.96 -23.22
N ASP A 529 -33.02 20.31 -24.32
CA ASP A 529 -34.35 19.71 -24.43
C ASP A 529 -34.52 18.50 -23.49
N GLY A 530 -33.43 17.86 -23.05
CA GLY A 530 -33.46 16.77 -22.07
C GLY A 530 -33.62 17.24 -20.63
N SER A 531 -33.37 18.53 -20.34
CA SER A 531 -33.35 19.03 -18.97
C SER A 531 -34.70 18.92 -18.26
N VAL A 532 -35.77 19.49 -18.82
CA VAL A 532 -37.09 19.48 -18.18
C VAL A 532 -37.67 18.06 -18.06
N PRO A 533 -37.66 17.22 -19.10
CA PRO A 533 -38.12 15.83 -19.01
C PRO A 533 -37.41 15.04 -17.89
N ASN A 534 -36.08 15.08 -17.88
CA ASN A 534 -35.28 14.31 -16.92
C ASN A 534 -35.52 14.79 -15.48
N LEU A 535 -35.61 16.11 -15.27
CA LEU A 535 -35.94 16.67 -13.95
C LEU A 535 -37.37 16.34 -13.50
N VAL A 536 -38.35 16.25 -14.40
CA VAL A 536 -39.72 15.85 -14.05
C VAL A 536 -39.78 14.38 -13.64
N GLN A 537 -39.06 13.49 -14.32
CA GLN A 537 -38.98 12.08 -13.93
C GLN A 537 -38.40 11.90 -12.50
N LEU A 538 -37.49 12.78 -12.09
CA LEU A 538 -36.97 12.81 -10.72
C LEU A 538 -37.96 13.28 -9.65
N LEU A 539 -39.16 13.72 -10.02
CA LEU A 539 -40.22 14.01 -9.06
C LEU A 539 -40.96 12.74 -8.58
N ASP A 540 -40.59 11.57 -9.08
CA ASP A 540 -41.20 10.31 -8.67
C ASP A 540 -41.20 10.15 -7.13
N PRO A 541 -42.37 9.98 -6.48
CA PRO A 541 -42.52 9.97 -5.04
C PRO A 541 -41.94 8.72 -4.36
N SER A 542 -41.35 7.78 -5.10
CA SER A 542 -40.68 6.61 -4.52
C SER A 542 -39.75 6.97 -3.35
N PRO A 543 -39.82 6.27 -2.21
CA PRO A 543 -38.97 6.57 -1.05
C PRO A 543 -37.47 6.40 -1.35
N LEU A 544 -37.12 5.59 -2.36
CA LEU A 544 -35.73 5.37 -2.79
C LEU A 544 -35.14 6.54 -3.59
N ASN A 545 -35.98 7.48 -4.04
CA ASN A 545 -35.55 8.62 -4.83
C ASN A 545 -35.20 9.82 -3.94
N THR A 546 -33.92 10.01 -3.67
CA THR A 546 -33.40 11.12 -2.85
C THR A 546 -33.27 12.44 -3.62
N ALA A 547 -33.35 12.41 -4.96
CA ALA A 547 -33.12 13.57 -5.82
C ALA A 547 -34.30 14.57 -5.88
N LYS A 548 -35.49 14.19 -5.39
CA LYS A 548 -36.75 14.95 -5.52
C LYS A 548 -36.64 16.42 -5.13
N LYS A 549 -35.99 16.73 -4.01
CA LYS A 549 -35.82 18.11 -3.52
C LYS A 549 -35.04 19.00 -4.49
N TYR A 550 -34.00 18.45 -5.11
CA TYR A 550 -33.17 19.17 -6.08
C TYR A 550 -33.89 19.31 -7.42
N ALA A 551 -34.66 18.32 -7.82
CA ALA A 551 -35.53 18.38 -8.98
C ALA A 551 -36.59 19.49 -8.84
N VAL A 552 -37.28 19.55 -7.70
CA VAL A 552 -38.24 20.62 -7.38
C VAL A 552 -37.57 22.00 -7.42
N ALA A 553 -36.42 22.17 -6.77
CA ALA A 553 -35.70 23.45 -6.76
C ALA A 553 -35.27 23.90 -8.18
N SER A 554 -34.80 22.95 -8.98
CA SER A 554 -34.39 23.19 -10.37
C SER A 554 -35.59 23.60 -11.22
N LEU A 555 -36.67 22.82 -11.19
CA LEU A 555 -37.89 23.09 -11.95
C LEU A 555 -38.55 24.42 -11.53
N ALA A 556 -38.53 24.77 -10.24
CA ALA A 556 -39.02 26.05 -9.75
C ALA A 556 -38.25 27.25 -10.31
N SER A 557 -36.93 27.08 -10.52
CA SER A 557 -36.08 28.10 -11.16
C SER A 557 -36.35 28.20 -12.66
N LEU A 558 -36.65 27.08 -13.32
CA LEU A 558 -36.97 27.01 -14.76
C LEU A 558 -38.40 27.46 -15.08
N ALA A 559 -39.32 27.39 -14.11
CA ALA A 559 -40.73 27.73 -14.27
C ALA A 559 -40.98 29.22 -14.60
N SER A 560 -39.97 30.09 -14.53
CA SER A 560 -40.09 31.46 -15.08
C SER A 560 -40.30 31.46 -16.60
N CYS A 561 -39.91 30.39 -17.31
CA CYS A 561 -40.07 30.24 -18.75
C CYS A 561 -41.40 29.55 -19.12
N ARG A 562 -42.18 30.18 -20.02
CA ARG A 562 -43.45 29.60 -20.51
C ARG A 562 -43.27 28.27 -21.25
N LYS A 563 -42.19 28.11 -22.04
CA LYS A 563 -41.85 26.83 -22.71
C LYS A 563 -41.67 25.73 -21.66
N CYS A 564 -40.83 25.96 -20.65
CA CYS A 564 -40.56 25.00 -19.58
C CYS A 564 -41.82 24.65 -18.78
N LYS A 565 -42.67 25.61 -18.44
CA LYS A 565 -43.95 25.34 -17.76
C LYS A 565 -44.84 24.38 -18.55
N ARG A 566 -45.00 24.61 -19.86
CA ARG A 566 -45.79 23.72 -20.73
C ARG A 566 -45.20 22.30 -20.77
N LEU A 567 -43.87 22.19 -20.89
CA LEU A 567 -43.18 20.91 -20.86
C LEU A 567 -43.35 20.20 -19.51
N MET A 568 -43.19 20.91 -18.39
CA MET A 568 -43.43 20.32 -17.06
C MET A 568 -44.82 19.70 -16.95
N ILE A 569 -45.84 20.41 -17.45
CA ILE A 569 -47.22 19.92 -17.45
C ILE A 569 -47.39 18.71 -18.38
N SER A 570 -46.81 18.74 -19.59
CA SER A 570 -46.92 17.63 -20.54
C SER A 570 -46.26 16.34 -20.05
N TYR A 571 -45.18 16.44 -19.26
CA TYR A 571 -44.52 15.30 -18.61
C TYR A 571 -45.16 14.90 -17.27
N GLY A 572 -46.33 15.45 -16.92
CA GLY A 572 -47.10 15.01 -15.75
C GLY A 572 -46.64 15.56 -14.40
N ALA A 573 -45.84 16.63 -14.36
CA ALA A 573 -45.30 17.18 -13.11
C ALA A 573 -46.36 17.50 -12.04
N ILE A 574 -47.57 17.91 -12.44
CA ILE A 574 -48.67 18.21 -11.50
C ILE A 574 -49.01 17.00 -10.62
N GLY A 575 -49.10 15.80 -11.21
CA GLY A 575 -49.45 14.58 -10.47
C GLY A 575 -48.38 14.21 -9.44
N TYR A 576 -47.10 14.31 -9.83
CA TYR A 576 -45.99 14.11 -8.92
C TYR A 576 -45.99 15.15 -7.80
N LEU A 577 -46.13 16.44 -8.12
CA LEU A 577 -46.03 17.54 -7.15
C LEU A 577 -47.15 17.52 -6.10
N LYS A 578 -48.35 17.02 -6.42
CA LYS A 578 -49.41 16.81 -5.42
C LYS A 578 -48.95 15.84 -4.34
N LYS A 579 -48.46 14.66 -4.75
CA LYS A 579 -47.89 13.65 -3.84
C LYS A 579 -46.69 14.20 -3.07
N LEU A 580 -45.78 14.93 -3.74
CA LEU A 580 -44.63 15.54 -3.05
C LEU A 580 -45.01 16.65 -2.06
N THR A 581 -46.16 17.30 -2.25
CA THR A 581 -46.69 18.29 -1.30
C THR A 581 -47.24 17.60 -0.06
N GLU A 582 -47.90 16.45 -0.21
CA GLU A 582 -48.33 15.60 0.91
C GLU A 582 -47.13 15.03 1.69
N MET A 583 -45.99 14.84 1.02
CA MET A 583 -44.72 14.43 1.63
C MET A 583 -43.88 15.60 2.19
N ASP A 584 -44.42 16.82 2.22
CA ASP A 584 -43.74 18.03 2.71
C ASP A 584 -42.37 18.32 2.06
N ILE A 585 -42.19 17.96 0.79
CA ILE A 585 -40.94 18.24 0.07
C ILE A 585 -40.78 19.75 -0.14
N PRO A 586 -39.63 20.35 0.25
CA PRO A 586 -39.42 21.79 0.14
C PRO A 586 -39.63 22.33 -1.27
N GLY A 587 -40.47 23.36 -1.38
CA GLY A 587 -40.78 24.05 -2.64
C GLY A 587 -41.81 23.36 -3.54
N ALA A 588 -42.27 22.15 -3.21
CA ALA A 588 -43.21 21.40 -4.05
C ALA A 588 -44.55 22.13 -4.21
N LYS A 589 -45.15 22.57 -3.08
CA LYS A 589 -46.40 23.36 -3.07
C LYS A 589 -46.30 24.62 -3.92
N LYS A 590 -45.23 25.40 -3.73
CA LYS A 590 -44.99 26.65 -4.48
C LYS A 590 -44.82 26.40 -5.97
N LEU A 591 -44.17 25.30 -6.36
CA LEU A 591 -44.04 24.92 -7.76
C LEU A 591 -45.39 24.49 -8.35
N LEU A 592 -46.18 23.69 -7.61
CA LEU A 592 -47.52 23.28 -8.01
C LEU A 592 -48.43 24.48 -8.31
N GLU A 593 -48.54 25.42 -7.37
CA GLU A 593 -49.31 26.66 -7.53
C GLU A 593 -48.86 27.48 -8.76
N ARG A 594 -47.54 27.52 -9.03
CA ARG A 594 -46.98 28.22 -10.21
C ARG A 594 -47.31 27.55 -11.54
N LEU A 595 -47.52 26.23 -11.56
CA LEU A 595 -47.94 25.51 -12.76
C LEU A 595 -49.45 25.61 -12.97
N GLU A 596 -50.23 25.62 -11.90
CA GLU A 596 -51.70 25.71 -11.94
C GLU A 596 -52.22 27.12 -12.21
N SER A 597 -51.54 28.17 -11.73
CA SER A 597 -51.91 29.58 -11.96
C SER A 597 -51.99 30.00 -13.44
N GLY A 598 -51.43 29.21 -14.37
CA GLY A 598 -51.60 29.39 -15.81
C GLY A 598 -52.99 29.00 -16.35
N LYS A 599 -53.67 28.04 -15.70
CA LYS A 599 -55.01 27.58 -16.10
C LYS A 599 -56.11 28.60 -15.76
N LEU A 600 -55.97 29.33 -14.66
CA LEU A 600 -56.93 30.35 -14.26
C LEU A 600 -56.95 31.54 -15.24
N ARG A 601 -55.79 31.98 -15.75
CA ARG A 601 -55.73 33.08 -16.73
C ARG A 601 -56.30 32.71 -18.11
N SER A 602 -56.26 31.43 -18.53
CA SER A 602 -56.86 31.01 -19.80
C SER A 602 -58.39 30.90 -19.75
N LEU A 603 -58.99 30.82 -18.55
CA LEU A 603 -60.44 30.80 -18.37
C LEU A 603 -61.06 32.21 -18.34
N PHE A 604 -60.29 33.23 -17.96
CA PHE A 604 -60.74 34.63 -17.92
C PHE A 604 -60.24 35.50 -19.09
N GLY A 605 -59.45 34.95 -20.02
CA GLY A 605 -58.85 35.67 -21.15
C GLY A 605 -59.60 35.54 -22.48
N LYS A 606 -60.83 35.00 -22.47
CA LYS A 606 -61.76 35.03 -23.61
C LYS A 606 -63.03 35.75 -23.17
N LYS A 607 -62.99 37.09 -23.18
CA LYS A 607 -64.18 37.93 -23.29
C LYS A 607 -63.90 39.01 -24.31
#